data_AF-T0C0U0-F1
#
_entry.id   AF-T0C0U0-F1
#
_cell.length_a   1.000
_cell.length_b   1.000
_cell.length_c   1.000
_cell.angle_alpha   90.00
_cell.angle_beta   90.00
_cell.angle_gamma   90.00
#
_symmetry.space_group_name_H-M   'P 1'
#
loop_
_entity.id
_entity.type
_entity.pdbx_description
1 polymer ?
#
loop_
_entity_poly.entity_id
_entity_poly.type
_entity_poly.pdbx_seq_one_letter_code
_entity_poly.pdbx_strand_id
1 'polypeptide(L)'
;MKKRRVFTILFPLLAITFLVACLGRGHNLRKVKSEMIVDQSLNVSSRVPASTFVEGEEIVVIGNFFDISKPNSLDDSVGFIQEGNWFQDTLKGYQGSISRYTNDSSARAIYTTDLLGDSTYCIWYYRVPSMNATDSVIVDIFDGVEEIGLANFSLRLPIGEKGLYPLGEFSFTSGQEGRVIISKGAEDPLLLRADEVIFKKLGDYEDCQGTIYKELDESATVVAKAVDQKTFKGTDGYREYGEWIDSKLKGAQGNSVRMSEDDYAYSTYNFMPKRTDYCLQIYRPTIVGALSNVKVSIFQEDVEIFTTFVSYNMPENKSGWLGLGKHEFKENEMVTVIFERDPRDIGLLLSDAVRLSIVSKDKSCN
;
A
#
# COMPACT_ATOMS: atom_id res chain seq x y z
N MET A 1 30.55 -62.51 11.80
CA MET A 1 30.50 -61.89 13.15
C MET A 1 31.46 -60.71 13.20
N LYS A 2 30.96 -59.45 13.23
CA LYS A 2 31.71 -58.28 13.73
C LYS A 2 30.78 -57.06 13.86
N LYS A 3 30.51 -56.73 15.13
CA LYS A 3 30.04 -55.49 15.79
C LYS A 3 29.27 -54.44 14.96
N ARG A 4 27.95 -54.35 15.19
CA ARG A 4 27.13 -53.14 14.97
C ARG A 4 27.43 -52.13 16.09
N ARG A 5 27.72 -50.88 15.74
CA ARG A 5 27.71 -49.74 16.67
C ARG A 5 26.31 -49.13 16.66
N VAL A 6 25.67 -49.10 17.82
CA VAL A 6 24.42 -48.38 18.07
C VAL A 6 24.80 -46.93 18.37
N PHE A 7 24.35 -46.00 17.54
CA PHE A 7 24.42 -44.57 17.83
C PHE A 7 23.10 -44.16 18.48
N THR A 8 23.15 -43.90 19.78
CA THR A 8 22.09 -43.25 20.53
C THR A 8 22.29 -41.75 20.38
N ILE A 9 21.48 -41.09 19.55
CA ILE A 9 21.45 -39.62 19.48
C ILE A 9 20.32 -39.15 20.38
N LEU A 10 20.74 -38.52 21.47
CA LEU A 10 19.94 -37.85 22.48
C LEU A 10 19.36 -36.56 21.83
N PHE A 11 18.04 -36.49 21.69
CA PHE A 11 17.34 -35.25 21.31
C PHE A 11 17.33 -34.31 22.52
N PRO A 12 17.89 -33.09 22.43
CA PRO A 12 17.48 -32.03 23.34
C PRO A 12 16.16 -31.45 22.85
N LEU A 13 15.11 -31.59 23.68
CA LEU A 13 13.97 -30.67 23.68
C LEU A 13 14.55 -29.26 23.85
N LEU A 14 14.49 -28.44 22.81
CA LEU A 14 14.70 -27.01 22.94
C LEU A 14 13.40 -26.28 22.61
N ALA A 15 13.06 -25.44 23.58
CA ALA A 15 11.89 -24.59 23.72
C ALA A 15 11.34 -24.02 22.40
N ILE A 16 10.04 -24.24 22.23
CA ILE A 16 9.15 -23.39 21.44
C ILE A 16 9.09 -22.04 22.15
N THR A 17 9.80 -21.04 21.61
CA THR A 17 9.56 -19.63 21.93
C THR A 17 8.90 -18.97 20.72
N PHE A 18 7.70 -18.47 20.98
CA PHE A 18 6.84 -17.70 20.09
C PHE A 18 7.58 -16.61 19.33
N LEU A 19 7.36 -16.55 18.02
CA LEU A 19 7.53 -15.34 17.22
C LEU A 19 6.28 -15.17 16.36
N VAL A 20 5.21 -14.67 17.02
CA VAL A 20 4.06 -14.07 16.34
C VAL A 20 4.38 -12.58 16.23
N ALA A 21 4.99 -12.20 15.12
CA ALA A 21 5.25 -10.81 14.78
C ALA A 21 5.20 -10.64 13.26
N CYS A 22 4.05 -10.96 12.64
CA CYS A 22 3.72 -10.60 11.26
C CYS A 22 2.19 -10.49 11.05
N LEU A 23 1.44 -10.01 12.05
CA LEU A 23 0.01 -9.69 11.89
C LEU A 23 -0.21 -8.25 12.36
N GLY A 24 0.12 -7.33 11.46
CA GLY A 24 0.03 -5.89 11.68
C GLY A 24 0.13 -5.08 10.39
N ARG A 25 -0.17 -5.65 9.21
CA ARG A 25 -0.55 -4.86 8.03
C ARG A 25 -2.06 -4.63 8.01
N GLY A 26 -2.61 -4.36 9.19
CA GLY A 26 -3.99 -4.02 9.37
C GLY A 26 -4.11 -2.51 9.22
N HIS A 27 -4.81 -2.08 8.18
CA HIS A 27 -5.42 -0.77 8.12
C HIS A 27 -5.81 -0.28 9.52
N ASN A 28 -5.32 0.91 9.88
CA ASN A 28 -5.81 1.68 11.02
C ASN A 28 -7.25 2.19 10.75
N LEU A 29 -8.17 1.29 10.38
CA LEU A 29 -9.59 1.52 10.59
C LEU A 29 -9.82 1.38 12.09
N ARG A 30 -9.60 2.51 12.77
CA ARG A 30 -9.87 2.73 14.18
C ARG A 30 -11.32 2.32 14.42
N LYS A 31 -11.56 1.09 14.90
CA LYS A 31 -12.86 0.69 15.46
C LYS A 31 -13.07 1.56 16.70
N VAL A 32 -13.70 2.72 16.53
CA VAL A 32 -14.17 3.54 17.64
C VAL A 32 -15.29 2.75 18.29
N LYS A 33 -14.92 1.98 19.31
CA LYS A 33 -15.89 1.35 20.21
C LYS A 33 -16.53 2.52 20.97
N SER A 34 -17.77 2.87 20.62
CA SER A 34 -18.57 3.83 21.34
C SER A 34 -18.95 3.23 22.69
N GLU A 35 -18.04 3.30 23.66
CA GLU A 35 -18.40 3.07 25.05
C GLU A 35 -19.27 4.24 25.51
N MET A 36 -20.51 3.93 25.83
CA MET A 36 -21.47 4.84 26.43
C MET A 36 -20.92 5.22 27.82
N ILE A 37 -20.31 6.39 27.93
CA ILE A 37 -19.79 6.91 29.19
C ILE A 37 -20.99 7.15 30.11
N VAL A 38 -21.12 6.32 31.14
CA VAL A 38 -22.03 6.54 32.25
C VAL A 38 -21.46 7.65 33.11
N ASP A 39 -22.29 8.66 33.31
CA ASP A 39 -22.07 9.92 34.01
C ASP A 39 -21.32 9.74 35.35
N GLN A 40 -20.02 10.06 35.36
CA GLN A 40 -19.25 10.32 36.57
C GLN A 40 -18.89 11.80 36.60
N SER A 41 -19.50 12.52 37.53
CA SER A 41 -19.25 13.92 37.86
C SER A 41 -17.76 14.16 38.13
N LEU A 42 -17.04 14.71 37.14
CA LEU A 42 -15.63 15.05 37.23
C LEU A 42 -15.44 16.57 37.35
N ASN A 43 -14.78 16.95 38.44
CA ASN A 43 -14.27 18.30 38.70
C ASN A 43 -13.42 18.80 37.52
N VAL A 44 -13.83 19.94 36.95
CA VAL A 44 -13.16 20.62 35.84
C VAL A 44 -11.87 21.27 36.34
N SER A 45 -10.79 20.49 36.40
CA SER A 45 -9.42 21.00 36.54
C SER A 45 -8.84 21.24 35.15
N SER A 46 -8.55 22.51 34.86
CA SER A 46 -7.66 23.03 33.80
C SER A 46 -7.65 22.26 32.47
N ARG A 47 -8.43 22.74 31.50
CA ARG A 47 -8.28 22.36 30.08
C ARG A 47 -6.82 22.59 29.67
N VAL A 48 -6.11 21.51 29.37
CA VAL A 48 -4.88 21.56 28.56
C VAL A 48 -5.25 22.32 27.28
N PRO A 49 -4.46 23.32 26.84
CA PRO A 49 -4.75 24.04 25.62
C PRO A 49 -4.92 23.03 24.47
N ALA A 50 -5.91 23.27 23.61
CA ALA A 50 -6.12 22.45 22.42
C ALA A 50 -4.78 22.36 21.68
N SER A 51 -4.30 21.12 21.47
CA SER A 51 -3.13 20.83 20.65
C SER A 51 -3.27 21.62 19.34
N THR A 52 -2.39 22.59 19.11
CA THR A 52 -2.39 23.36 17.88
C THR A 52 -1.93 22.44 16.77
N PHE A 53 -2.85 22.02 15.91
CA PHE A 53 -2.53 21.34 14.66
C PHE A 53 -1.41 22.12 13.95
N VAL A 54 -0.30 21.46 13.68
CA VAL A 54 0.81 22.05 12.91
C VAL A 54 0.75 21.48 11.50
N GLU A 55 0.57 22.38 10.55
CA GLU A 55 0.62 22.03 9.14
C GLU A 55 2.07 21.79 8.71
N GLY A 56 2.32 20.60 8.16
CA GLY A 56 3.61 20.25 7.56
C GLY A 56 3.69 20.62 6.09
N GLU A 57 4.91 20.57 5.56
CA GLU A 57 5.18 20.81 4.14
C GLU A 57 4.47 19.76 3.26
N GLU A 58 4.00 20.19 2.08
CA GLU A 58 3.32 19.32 1.12
C GLU A 58 4.27 18.29 0.50
N ILE A 59 5.51 18.69 0.23
CA ILE A 59 6.55 17.83 -0.33
C ILE A 59 7.89 18.13 0.34
N VAL A 60 8.53 17.09 0.87
CA VAL A 60 9.90 17.17 1.40
C VAL A 60 10.78 16.20 0.62
N VAL A 61 11.88 16.70 0.04
CA VAL A 61 12.86 15.89 -0.71
C VAL A 61 14.19 15.91 0.03
N ILE A 62 14.68 14.73 0.42
CA ILE A 62 15.94 14.56 1.13
C ILE A 62 16.83 13.66 0.29
N GLY A 63 17.98 14.19 -0.12
CA GLY A 63 18.80 13.52 -1.12
C GLY A 63 20.26 13.93 -1.07
N ASN A 64 21.05 13.28 -1.90
CA ASN A 64 22.47 13.57 -2.07
C ASN A 64 22.73 14.22 -3.43
N PHE A 65 23.25 15.44 -3.39
CA PHE A 65 23.49 16.26 -4.58
C PHE A 65 24.96 16.59 -4.79
N PHE A 66 25.83 16.29 -3.81
CA PHE A 66 27.24 16.65 -3.86
C PHE A 66 28.07 15.74 -4.78
N ASP A 67 28.64 16.35 -5.83
CA ASP A 67 29.51 15.83 -6.88
C ASP A 67 30.94 16.34 -6.73
N ILE A 68 31.84 15.47 -6.25
CA ILE A 68 33.26 15.82 -6.13
C ILE A 68 33.91 16.11 -7.49
N SER A 69 33.32 15.63 -8.60
CA SER A 69 33.84 15.85 -9.94
C SER A 69 33.43 17.20 -10.54
N LYS A 70 32.53 17.94 -9.89
CA LYS A 70 32.04 19.24 -10.37
C LYS A 70 32.40 20.36 -9.40
N PRO A 71 33.06 21.44 -9.87
CA PRO A 71 33.49 22.53 -9.00
C PRO A 71 32.33 23.34 -8.39
N ASN A 72 31.13 23.27 -8.98
CA ASN A 72 29.93 23.98 -8.52
C ASN A 72 28.79 22.99 -8.22
N SER A 73 29.11 21.88 -7.55
CA SER A 73 28.07 20.97 -7.11
C SER A 73 27.20 21.59 -6.03
N LEU A 74 25.91 21.22 -6.02
CA LEU A 74 25.03 21.46 -4.87
C LEU A 74 25.50 20.61 -3.68
N ASP A 75 25.29 21.11 -2.47
CA ASP A 75 25.45 20.32 -1.25
C ASP A 75 24.30 19.30 -1.12
N ASP A 76 24.54 18.23 -0.37
CA ASP A 76 23.47 17.29 -0.01
C ASP A 76 22.35 18.00 0.78
N SER A 77 21.13 17.46 0.75
CA SER A 77 20.04 17.99 1.57
C SER A 77 20.44 17.99 3.04
N VAL A 78 20.01 19.03 3.76
CA VAL A 78 19.95 18.98 5.22
C VAL A 78 19.06 17.79 5.59
N GLY A 79 19.60 16.89 6.41
CA GLY A 79 18.92 15.65 6.81
C GLY A 79 19.35 14.39 6.07
N PHE A 80 20.21 14.48 5.04
CA PHE A 80 20.87 13.31 4.47
C PHE A 80 22.15 12.99 5.26
N ILE A 81 22.18 11.84 5.93
CA ILE A 81 23.29 11.39 6.76
C ILE A 81 23.73 10.00 6.30
N GLN A 82 25.04 9.77 6.32
CA GLN A 82 25.62 8.47 5.96
C GLN A 82 26.49 7.97 7.10
N GLU A 83 26.33 6.69 7.41
CA GLU A 83 27.21 5.98 8.34
C GLU A 83 27.86 4.79 7.63
N GLY A 84 29.12 4.51 7.98
CA GLY A 84 29.97 3.54 7.29
C GLY A 84 30.68 4.15 6.07
N ASN A 85 31.33 3.29 5.27
CA ASN A 85 32.10 3.75 4.12
C ASN A 85 31.22 3.87 2.87
N TRP A 86 31.02 5.09 2.38
CA TRP A 86 30.22 5.36 1.17
C TRP A 86 31.08 5.95 0.06
N PHE A 87 30.76 5.56 -1.18
CA PHE A 87 31.46 5.99 -2.38
C PHE A 87 30.47 6.63 -3.35
N GLN A 88 30.92 7.64 -4.09
CA GLN A 88 30.15 8.22 -5.18
C GLN A 88 30.02 7.22 -6.33
N ASP A 89 28.80 6.98 -6.80
CA ASP A 89 28.53 6.14 -7.96
C ASP A 89 28.65 6.93 -9.28
N THR A 90 28.89 6.19 -10.36
CA THR A 90 28.74 6.67 -11.74
C THR A 90 27.28 6.69 -12.19
N LEU A 91 26.44 5.86 -11.57
CA LEU A 91 25.00 5.83 -11.82
C LEU A 91 24.32 7.11 -11.29
N LYS A 92 23.37 7.62 -12.07
CA LYS A 92 22.65 8.85 -11.76
C LYS A 92 21.31 8.57 -11.09
N GLY A 93 21.05 9.38 -10.07
CA GLY A 93 19.87 9.42 -9.22
C GLY A 93 18.67 10.12 -9.84
N TYR A 94 17.76 10.53 -8.96
CA TYR A 94 16.58 11.31 -9.29
C TYR A 94 16.98 12.66 -9.90
N GLN A 95 16.32 13.03 -11.00
CA GLN A 95 16.62 14.28 -11.74
C GLN A 95 18.11 14.50 -12.10
N GLY A 96 18.91 13.42 -12.16
CA GLY A 96 20.34 13.50 -12.49
C GLY A 96 21.24 13.81 -11.29
N SER A 97 20.73 13.73 -10.07
CA SER A 97 21.52 13.72 -8.85
C SER A 97 22.55 12.58 -8.86
N ILE A 98 23.48 12.63 -7.92
CA ILE A 98 24.43 11.55 -7.73
C ILE A 98 23.75 10.46 -6.94
N SER A 99 24.14 9.22 -7.17
CA SER A 99 23.86 8.16 -6.20
C SER A 99 25.14 7.78 -5.45
N ARG A 100 25.00 7.29 -4.23
CA ARG A 100 26.12 6.74 -3.45
C ARG A 100 25.92 5.25 -3.25
N TYR A 101 27.03 4.52 -3.17
CA TYR A 101 26.98 3.09 -2.91
C TYR A 101 27.96 2.69 -1.81
N THR A 102 27.69 1.54 -1.22
CA THR A 102 28.55 0.92 -0.22
C THR A 102 28.52 -0.60 -0.35
N ASN A 103 29.65 -1.22 -0.05
CA ASN A 103 29.77 -2.66 0.16
C ASN A 103 29.85 -3.03 1.65
N ASP A 104 29.99 -2.05 2.53
CA ASP A 104 30.05 -2.21 3.98
C ASP A 104 28.71 -2.77 4.49
N SER A 105 28.76 -3.87 5.24
CA SER A 105 27.56 -4.54 5.75
C SER A 105 26.90 -3.82 6.92
N SER A 106 27.61 -2.89 7.56
CA SER A 106 27.10 -2.07 8.66
C SER A 106 26.67 -0.66 8.23
N ALA A 107 26.92 -0.30 6.97
CA ALA A 107 26.61 1.02 6.46
C ALA A 107 25.10 1.24 6.32
N ARG A 108 24.67 2.46 6.61
CA ARG A 108 23.30 2.93 6.49
C ARG A 108 23.25 4.35 5.95
N ALA A 109 22.21 4.66 5.18
CA ALA A 109 21.87 6.01 4.82
C ALA A 109 20.58 6.40 5.54
N ILE A 110 20.57 7.60 6.09
CA ILE A 110 19.54 8.11 6.97
C ILE A 110 19.01 9.40 6.36
N TYR A 111 17.69 9.50 6.28
CA TYR A 111 16.96 10.66 5.75
C TYR A 111 16.09 11.19 6.88
N THR A 112 16.35 12.41 7.35
CA THR A 112 15.64 13.00 8.48
C THR A 112 15.07 14.38 8.18
N THR A 113 13.86 14.66 8.67
CA THR A 113 13.19 15.96 8.52
C THR A 113 12.28 16.25 9.71
N ASP A 114 12.23 17.51 10.12
CA ASP A 114 11.30 18.07 11.11
C ASP A 114 10.16 18.87 10.46
N LEU A 115 10.06 18.83 9.12
CA LEU A 115 9.08 19.58 8.33
C LEU A 115 7.73 18.86 8.16
N LEU A 116 7.56 17.69 8.77
CA LEU A 116 6.32 16.93 8.72
C LEU A 116 5.34 17.43 9.80
N GLY A 117 4.07 17.52 9.44
CA GLY A 117 2.98 17.92 10.33
C GLY A 117 2.07 16.74 10.69
N ASP A 118 0.97 17.04 11.37
CA ASP A 118 -0.06 16.05 11.73
C ASP A 118 -0.82 15.58 10.47
N SER A 119 -0.24 14.67 9.69
CA SER A 119 -0.81 14.21 8.41
C SER A 119 -0.27 12.84 7.99
N THR A 120 -0.95 12.23 7.02
CA THR A 120 -0.44 11.05 6.32
C THR A 120 0.39 11.47 5.11
N TYR A 121 1.52 10.81 4.93
CA TYR A 121 2.46 11.02 3.83
C TYR A 121 2.67 9.71 3.08
N CYS A 122 2.72 9.78 1.75
CA CYS A 122 3.32 8.74 0.94
C CYS A 122 4.83 8.96 0.89
N ILE A 123 5.59 7.94 1.31
CA ILE A 123 7.05 7.97 1.26
C ILE A 123 7.52 7.23 0.01
N TRP A 124 8.39 7.89 -0.76
CA TRP A 124 9.01 7.32 -1.94
C TRP A 124 10.52 7.24 -1.76
N TYR A 125 11.11 6.19 -2.31
CA TYR A 125 12.55 6.05 -2.45
C TYR A 125 12.92 5.99 -3.93
N TYR A 126 13.93 6.75 -4.35
CA TYR A 126 14.41 6.65 -5.72
C TYR A 126 15.36 5.47 -5.89
N ARG A 127 14.90 4.43 -6.59
CA ARG A 127 15.72 3.23 -6.87
C ARG A 127 16.77 3.55 -7.93
N VAL A 128 18.02 3.25 -7.57
CA VAL A 128 19.16 3.20 -8.50
C VAL A 128 19.59 1.74 -8.69
N PRO A 129 18.91 1.01 -9.58
CA PRO A 129 19.11 -0.42 -9.71
C PRO A 129 20.36 -0.79 -10.51
N SER A 130 20.92 -1.95 -10.20
CA SER A 130 21.95 -2.60 -11.02
C SER A 130 22.13 -4.07 -10.64
N MET A 131 22.69 -4.88 -11.53
CA MET A 131 22.83 -6.33 -11.31
C MET A 131 23.78 -6.73 -10.17
N ASN A 132 24.57 -5.80 -9.63
CA ASN A 132 25.44 -5.99 -8.47
C ASN A 132 24.91 -5.33 -7.18
N ALA A 133 23.69 -4.78 -7.21
CA ALA A 133 23.04 -4.25 -6.03
C ALA A 133 22.36 -5.35 -5.20
N THR A 134 22.07 -5.05 -3.94
CA THR A 134 21.35 -5.93 -3.01
C THR A 134 19.97 -6.34 -3.54
N ASP A 135 19.61 -7.59 -3.27
CA ASP A 135 18.28 -8.16 -3.51
C ASP A 135 17.27 -7.77 -2.41
N SER A 136 17.75 -7.23 -1.28
CA SER A 136 16.93 -6.97 -0.08
C SER A 136 17.45 -5.74 0.66
N VAL A 137 17.07 -4.55 0.16
CA VAL A 137 17.13 -3.33 0.94
C VAL A 137 16.15 -3.44 2.10
N ILE A 138 16.59 -3.11 3.30
CA ILE A 138 15.77 -3.01 4.50
C ILE A 138 15.54 -1.53 4.77
N VAL A 139 14.29 -1.15 5.00
CA VAL A 139 13.90 0.23 5.26
C VAL A 139 13.09 0.33 6.55
N ASP A 140 13.61 1.09 7.50
CA ASP A 140 12.96 1.39 8.77
C ASP A 140 12.44 2.84 8.75
N ILE A 141 11.20 3.05 9.22
CA ILE A 141 10.50 4.34 9.14
C ILE A 141 10.05 4.73 10.54
N PHE A 142 10.41 5.94 10.98
CA PHE A 142 10.18 6.43 12.34
C PHE A 142 9.42 7.76 12.36
N ASP A 143 8.56 7.90 13.36
CA ASP A 143 8.02 9.16 13.86
C ASP A 143 8.66 9.43 15.24
N GLY A 144 9.63 10.34 15.28
CA GLY A 144 10.48 10.58 16.44
C GLY A 144 11.30 9.34 16.85
N VAL A 145 10.90 8.70 17.94
CA VAL A 145 11.56 7.49 18.47
C VAL A 145 10.78 6.21 18.18
N GLU A 146 9.56 6.32 17.67
CA GLU A 146 8.68 5.18 17.39
C GLU A 146 8.90 4.67 15.96
N GLU A 147 9.16 3.38 15.81
CA GLU A 147 9.17 2.73 14.49
C GLU A 147 7.72 2.49 14.06
N ILE A 148 7.31 3.17 12.99
CA ILE A 148 5.94 3.14 12.47
C ILE A 148 5.83 2.29 11.19
N GLY A 149 6.96 1.83 10.64
CA GLY A 149 6.96 1.11 9.38
C GLY A 149 8.25 0.36 9.06
N LEU A 150 8.08 -0.75 8.35
CA LEU A 150 9.16 -1.55 7.77
C LEU A 150 8.81 -1.84 6.30
N ALA A 151 9.75 -1.58 5.39
CA ALA A 151 9.64 -1.95 4.00
C ALA A 151 10.89 -2.71 3.52
N ASN A 152 10.73 -3.51 2.47
CA ASN A 152 11.84 -4.14 1.79
C ASN A 152 11.61 -4.13 0.27
N PHE A 153 12.70 -4.05 -0.48
CA PHE A 153 12.66 -4.14 -1.94
C PHE A 153 14.03 -4.53 -2.51
N SER A 154 14.05 -5.02 -3.75
CA SER A 154 15.28 -5.32 -4.47
C SER A 154 15.78 -4.10 -5.25
N LEU A 155 17.09 -3.88 -5.22
CA LEU A 155 17.80 -2.99 -6.14
C LEU A 155 18.47 -3.76 -7.29
N ARG A 156 18.42 -5.10 -7.26
CA ARG A 156 19.02 -5.95 -8.27
C ARG A 156 18.12 -6.12 -9.49
N LEU A 157 17.84 -5.00 -10.13
CA LEU A 157 16.96 -4.91 -11.29
C LEU A 157 17.74 -4.44 -12.52
N PRO A 158 17.20 -4.64 -13.74
CA PRO A 158 17.71 -4.00 -14.93
C PRO A 158 17.75 -2.47 -14.77
N ILE A 159 18.78 -1.81 -15.33
CA ILE A 159 18.96 -0.34 -15.22
C ILE A 159 17.74 0.45 -15.71
N GLY A 160 16.97 -0.13 -16.65
CA GLY A 160 15.73 0.45 -17.17
C GLY A 160 14.57 0.56 -16.16
N GLU A 161 14.69 -0.08 -14.99
CA GLU A 161 13.70 -0.07 -13.91
C GLU A 161 14.01 0.96 -12.80
N LYS A 162 14.96 1.87 -13.04
CA LYS A 162 15.18 3.02 -12.17
C LYS A 162 13.92 3.87 -12.04
N GLY A 163 13.72 4.47 -10.88
CA GLY A 163 12.57 5.34 -10.63
C GLY A 163 12.13 5.37 -9.17
N LEU A 164 11.14 6.22 -8.89
CA LEU A 164 10.50 6.29 -7.59
C LEU A 164 9.78 4.98 -7.28
N TYR A 165 10.00 4.48 -6.08
CA TYR A 165 9.36 3.30 -5.51
C TYR A 165 8.64 3.70 -4.23
N PRO A 166 7.34 3.42 -4.10
CA PRO A 166 6.60 3.78 -2.90
C PRO A 166 7.01 2.82 -1.78
N LEU A 167 7.44 3.37 -0.66
CA LEU A 167 7.70 2.63 0.57
C LEU A 167 6.41 2.37 1.36
N GLY A 168 5.41 3.24 1.18
CA GLY A 168 4.09 3.12 1.79
C GLY A 168 3.56 4.45 2.31
N GLU A 169 2.47 4.35 3.07
CA GLU A 169 1.70 5.47 3.60
C GLU A 169 1.82 5.47 5.11
N PHE A 170 2.25 6.60 5.67
CA PHE A 170 2.60 6.70 7.08
C PHE A 170 2.08 8.00 7.65
N SER A 171 1.47 7.94 8.84
CA SER A 171 1.02 9.11 9.57
C SER A 171 2.12 9.61 10.49
N PHE A 172 2.37 10.92 10.47
CA PHE A 172 3.37 11.58 11.29
C PHE A 172 2.70 12.53 12.29
N THR A 173 3.36 12.74 13.42
CA THR A 173 2.93 13.65 14.47
C THR A 173 3.74 14.94 14.40
N SER A 174 3.07 16.08 14.50
CA SER A 174 3.72 17.38 14.49
C SER A 174 4.78 17.53 15.58
N GLY A 175 5.89 18.19 15.22
CA GLY A 175 7.00 18.45 16.13
C GLY A 175 7.88 17.23 16.43
N GLN A 176 7.60 16.07 15.81
CA GLN A 176 8.50 14.92 15.82
C GLN A 176 9.37 14.90 14.55
N GLU A 177 10.55 14.33 14.68
CA GLU A 177 11.47 14.11 13.57
C GLU A 177 11.01 12.87 12.78
N GLY A 178 10.64 13.05 11.51
CA GLY A 178 10.42 11.94 10.59
C GLY A 178 11.75 11.39 10.10
N ARG A 179 11.97 10.08 10.20
CA ARG A 179 13.23 9.45 9.81
C ARG A 179 13.03 8.18 8.99
N VAL A 180 13.73 8.08 7.87
CA VAL A 180 13.83 6.87 7.03
C VAL A 180 15.27 6.38 7.05
N ILE A 181 15.49 5.12 7.40
CA ILE A 181 16.81 4.48 7.42
C ILE A 181 16.82 3.38 6.38
N ILE A 182 17.80 3.40 5.47
CA ILE A 182 18.01 2.31 4.53
C ILE A 182 19.31 1.57 4.88
N SER A 183 19.22 0.24 4.84
CA SER A 183 20.33 -0.67 5.11
C SER A 183 20.22 -1.94 4.25
N LYS A 184 21.18 -2.85 4.41
CA LYS A 184 21.14 -4.20 3.82
C LYS A 184 21.49 -5.24 4.88
N GLY A 185 21.17 -6.50 4.62
CA GLY A 185 21.52 -7.60 5.52
C GLY A 185 23.04 -7.69 5.77
N ALA A 186 23.43 -8.00 7.01
CA ALA A 186 24.85 -8.05 7.40
C ALA A 186 25.69 -9.05 6.59
N GLU A 187 25.07 -10.12 6.12
CA GLU A 187 25.70 -11.18 5.31
C GLU A 187 25.56 -10.94 3.79
N ASP A 188 24.95 -9.83 3.36
CA ASP A 188 24.75 -9.54 1.94
C ASP A 188 26.03 -8.95 1.33
N PRO A 189 26.71 -9.66 0.41
CA PRO A 189 27.94 -9.18 -0.22
C PRO A 189 27.70 -8.14 -1.31
N LEU A 190 26.45 -7.89 -1.72
CA LEU A 190 26.10 -6.99 -2.80
C LEU A 190 26.09 -5.53 -2.33
N LEU A 191 26.00 -4.62 -3.30
CA LEU A 191 26.07 -3.19 -3.02
C LEU A 191 24.72 -2.64 -2.56
N LEU A 192 24.71 -1.91 -1.44
CA LEU A 192 23.61 -1.01 -1.12
C LEU A 192 23.85 0.31 -1.87
N ARG A 193 22.77 0.87 -2.44
CA ARG A 193 22.79 2.20 -3.04
C ARG A 193 21.80 3.09 -2.34
N ALA A 194 22.17 4.35 -2.19
CA ALA A 194 21.39 5.42 -1.60
C ALA A 194 21.28 6.56 -2.60
N ASP A 195 20.09 7.13 -2.68
CA ASP A 195 19.79 8.30 -3.50
C ASP A 195 18.86 9.22 -2.71
N GLU A 196 17.63 9.43 -3.18
CA GLU A 196 16.66 10.35 -2.57
C GLU A 196 15.46 9.65 -1.93
N VAL A 197 14.95 10.27 -0.86
CA VAL A 197 13.66 9.97 -0.24
C VAL A 197 12.74 11.18 -0.38
N ILE A 198 11.50 10.95 -0.78
CA ILE A 198 10.47 11.97 -0.94
C ILE A 198 9.30 11.66 -0.01
N PHE A 199 8.95 12.62 0.85
CA PHE A 199 7.71 12.61 1.60
C PHE A 199 6.71 13.48 0.84
N LYS A 200 5.63 12.88 0.35
CA LYS A 200 4.53 13.62 -0.28
C LYS A 200 3.31 13.53 0.63
N LYS A 201 2.85 14.65 1.15
CA LYS A 201 1.61 14.72 1.92
C LYS A 201 0.45 14.21 1.05
N LEU A 202 -0.37 13.34 1.62
CA LEU A 202 -1.56 12.85 0.94
C LEU A 202 -2.69 13.84 1.17
N GLY A 203 -3.32 14.25 0.07
CA GLY A 203 -4.60 14.94 0.14
C GLY A 203 -5.71 14.00 0.58
N ASP A 204 -6.86 14.59 0.90
CA ASP A 204 -8.08 13.82 1.12
C ASP A 204 -8.35 12.96 -0.14
N TYR A 205 -8.53 11.66 0.06
CA TYR A 205 -8.77 10.68 -1.01
C TYR A 205 -7.61 10.50 -2.01
N GLU A 206 -6.37 10.76 -1.60
CA GLU A 206 -5.17 10.29 -2.30
C GLU A 206 -4.50 9.15 -1.52
N ASP A 207 -3.82 8.29 -2.25
CA ASP A 207 -2.91 7.28 -1.72
C ASP A 207 -1.57 7.34 -2.47
N CYS A 208 -0.64 6.44 -2.17
CA CYS A 208 0.62 6.38 -2.90
C CYS A 208 0.45 6.14 -4.42
N GLN A 209 -0.72 5.72 -4.88
CA GLN A 209 -1.00 5.44 -6.29
C GLN A 209 -1.74 6.58 -6.99
N GLY A 210 -2.01 7.68 -6.27
CA GLY A 210 -2.71 8.88 -6.74
C GLY A 210 -4.13 8.98 -6.19
N THR A 211 -5.03 9.61 -6.93
CA THR A 211 -6.45 9.69 -6.54
C THR A 211 -7.06 8.30 -6.42
N ILE A 212 -7.72 8.02 -5.29
CA ILE A 212 -8.26 6.68 -5.00
C ILE A 212 -9.62 6.42 -5.62
N TYR A 213 -10.27 7.45 -6.17
CA TYR A 213 -11.64 7.39 -6.67
C TYR A 213 -11.76 7.79 -8.15
N LYS A 214 -12.89 7.39 -8.75
CA LYS A 214 -13.35 7.90 -10.05
C LYS A 214 -14.49 8.89 -9.86
N GLU A 215 -14.38 10.10 -10.40
CA GLU A 215 -15.51 11.03 -10.47
C GLU A 215 -16.62 10.48 -11.38
N LEU A 216 -17.87 10.60 -10.91
CA LEU A 216 -19.05 10.11 -11.60
C LEU A 216 -19.98 11.25 -12.01
N ASP A 217 -19.56 12.02 -13.00
CA ASP A 217 -20.40 13.02 -13.68
C ASP A 217 -21.44 12.34 -14.59
N GLU A 218 -21.06 11.18 -15.13
CA GLU A 218 -21.85 10.31 -15.98
C GLU A 218 -21.72 8.84 -15.55
N SER A 219 -22.22 7.91 -16.39
CA SER A 219 -22.04 6.48 -16.13
C SER A 219 -20.58 6.12 -16.33
N ALA A 220 -19.95 5.44 -15.36
CA ALA A 220 -18.57 5.01 -15.46
C ALA A 220 -18.42 3.51 -15.19
N THR A 221 -17.33 2.96 -15.73
CA THR A 221 -16.87 1.61 -15.41
C THR A 221 -15.44 1.70 -14.93
N VAL A 222 -15.17 1.21 -13.73
CA VAL A 222 -13.81 1.04 -13.21
C VAL A 222 -13.46 -0.45 -13.36
N VAL A 223 -12.35 -0.71 -14.05
CA VAL A 223 -11.82 -2.05 -14.30
C VAL A 223 -10.61 -2.29 -13.43
N ALA A 224 -10.51 -3.51 -12.92
CA ALA A 224 -9.39 -4.01 -12.17
C ALA A 224 -8.19 -4.06 -13.09
N LYS A 225 -7.08 -3.53 -12.60
CA LYS A 225 -5.83 -3.50 -13.32
C LYS A 225 -4.71 -3.58 -12.31
N ALA A 226 -3.69 -4.36 -12.64
CA ALA A 226 -2.45 -4.35 -11.89
C ALA A 226 -1.90 -2.93 -11.80
N VAL A 227 -1.34 -2.59 -10.64
CA VAL A 227 -0.53 -1.39 -10.49
C VAL A 227 0.63 -1.46 -11.48
N ASP A 228 0.82 -0.40 -12.24
CA ASP A 228 2.00 -0.30 -13.11
C ASP A 228 3.25 -0.24 -12.23
N GLN A 229 4.04 -1.31 -12.18
CA GLN A 229 5.22 -1.41 -11.32
C GLN A 229 6.34 -0.41 -11.66
N LYS A 230 6.24 0.28 -12.81
CA LYS A 230 7.19 1.32 -13.19
C LYS A 230 6.73 2.71 -12.77
N THR A 231 5.44 3.00 -12.92
CA THR A 231 4.89 4.33 -12.61
C THR A 231 4.23 4.40 -11.24
N PHE A 232 3.93 3.25 -10.65
CA PHE A 232 3.12 3.05 -9.45
C PHE A 232 1.76 3.76 -9.50
N LYS A 233 1.30 4.12 -10.70
CA LYS A 233 -0.01 4.72 -10.90
C LYS A 233 -1.06 3.62 -10.93
N GLY A 234 -2.04 3.75 -10.04
CA GLY A 234 -3.23 2.93 -10.02
C GLY A 234 -4.18 3.29 -11.17
N THR A 235 -5.32 2.61 -11.23
CA THR A 235 -6.45 3.12 -12.00
C THR A 235 -7.33 3.96 -11.08
N ASP A 236 -7.89 5.06 -11.61
CA ASP A 236 -8.84 5.90 -10.88
C ASP A 236 -9.96 5.01 -10.30
N GLY A 237 -9.99 4.82 -8.98
CA GLY A 237 -11.01 4.04 -8.29
C GLY A 237 -10.61 2.63 -7.83
N TYR A 238 -9.69 1.91 -8.47
CA TYR A 238 -9.41 0.51 -8.08
C TYR A 238 -8.18 0.37 -7.20
N ARG A 239 -8.27 -0.42 -6.12
CA ARG A 239 -7.13 -0.81 -5.27
C ARG A 239 -7.20 -2.29 -4.89
N GLU A 240 -6.02 -2.86 -4.65
CA GLU A 240 -5.79 -4.25 -4.25
C GLU A 240 -5.04 -4.28 -2.93
N TYR A 241 -5.47 -5.16 -2.04
CA TYR A 241 -4.81 -5.44 -0.76
C TYR A 241 -4.58 -6.94 -0.66
N GLY A 242 -3.40 -7.34 -0.18
CA GLY A 242 -2.91 -8.73 -0.25
C GLY A 242 -2.17 -9.04 -1.55
N GLU A 243 -1.88 -10.31 -1.80
CA GLU A 243 -1.15 -10.75 -3.01
C GLU A 243 -2.10 -10.97 -4.20
N TRP A 244 -1.90 -10.25 -5.31
CA TRP A 244 -2.74 -10.33 -6.51
C TRP A 244 -1.93 -10.57 -7.78
N ILE A 245 -2.42 -11.45 -8.64
CA ILE A 245 -1.82 -11.79 -9.93
C ILE A 245 -2.81 -11.66 -11.10
N ASP A 246 -2.27 -11.49 -12.31
CA ASP A 246 -3.08 -11.52 -13.52
C ASP A 246 -3.46 -12.97 -13.86
N SER A 247 -4.75 -13.20 -14.07
CA SER A 247 -5.24 -14.46 -14.59
C SER A 247 -5.22 -14.50 -16.13
N LYS A 248 -5.43 -15.69 -16.68
CA LYS A 248 -5.69 -15.89 -18.12
C LYS A 248 -7.16 -15.67 -18.49
N LEU A 249 -8.04 -15.43 -17.51
CA LEU A 249 -9.46 -15.22 -17.74
C LEU A 249 -9.70 -13.87 -18.42
N LYS A 250 -10.71 -13.84 -19.28
CA LYS A 250 -11.17 -12.60 -19.94
C LYS A 250 -12.29 -11.98 -19.13
N GLY A 251 -12.00 -10.79 -18.60
CA GLY A 251 -12.93 -9.98 -17.85
C GLY A 251 -13.72 -9.01 -18.72
N ALA A 252 -14.32 -8.02 -18.08
CA ALA A 252 -15.00 -6.91 -18.72
C ALA A 252 -14.07 -6.22 -19.72
N GLN A 253 -14.60 -5.93 -20.91
CA GLN A 253 -13.87 -5.27 -21.99
C GLN A 253 -12.61 -6.03 -22.46
N GLY A 254 -12.49 -7.33 -22.14
CA GLY A 254 -11.38 -8.18 -22.57
C GLY A 254 -10.11 -8.03 -21.73
N ASN A 255 -10.16 -7.28 -20.63
CA ASN A 255 -9.05 -7.15 -19.67
C ASN A 255 -8.78 -8.47 -18.95
N SER A 256 -7.59 -8.58 -18.34
CA SER A 256 -7.25 -9.72 -17.49
C SER A 256 -7.95 -9.58 -16.14
N VAL A 257 -8.61 -10.66 -15.69
CA VAL A 257 -9.18 -10.72 -14.33
C VAL A 257 -8.05 -10.82 -13.32
N ARG A 258 -8.15 -10.07 -12.22
CA ARG A 258 -7.21 -10.12 -11.09
C ARG A 258 -7.62 -11.23 -10.15
N MET A 259 -6.67 -12.01 -9.64
CA MET A 259 -6.95 -13.11 -8.72
C MET A 259 -5.99 -13.17 -7.55
N SER A 260 -6.48 -13.68 -6.43
CA SER A 260 -5.72 -13.86 -5.20
C SER A 260 -6.04 -15.19 -4.53
N GLU A 261 -4.99 -15.85 -4.03
CA GLU A 261 -5.06 -17.01 -3.13
C GLU A 261 -4.93 -16.60 -1.65
N ASP A 262 -4.58 -15.35 -1.37
CA ASP A 262 -4.38 -14.82 -0.03
C ASP A 262 -5.72 -14.78 0.73
N ASP A 263 -5.72 -15.29 1.96
CA ASP A 263 -6.90 -15.36 2.83
C ASP A 263 -7.33 -13.98 3.35
N TYR A 264 -6.42 -12.99 3.31
CA TYR A 264 -6.67 -11.62 3.75
C TYR A 264 -6.80 -10.64 2.58
N ALA A 265 -6.75 -11.13 1.34
CA ALA A 265 -6.89 -10.25 0.19
C ALA A 265 -8.29 -9.70 0.04
N TYR A 266 -8.37 -8.44 -0.39
CA TYR A 266 -9.58 -7.79 -0.84
C TYR A 266 -9.25 -6.73 -1.89
N SER A 267 -10.25 -6.32 -2.65
CA SER A 267 -10.13 -5.22 -3.60
C SER A 267 -11.23 -4.19 -3.36
N THR A 268 -10.95 -2.94 -3.73
CA THR A 268 -11.89 -1.84 -3.57
C THR A 268 -12.07 -1.10 -4.88
N TYR A 269 -13.30 -0.65 -5.13
CA TYR A 269 -13.67 0.23 -6.23
C TYR A 269 -14.31 1.49 -5.63
N ASN A 270 -13.61 2.61 -5.69
CA ASN A 270 -14.03 3.88 -5.11
C ASN A 270 -14.53 4.85 -6.17
N PHE A 271 -15.58 5.57 -5.84
CA PHE A 271 -16.27 6.50 -6.70
C PHE A 271 -16.61 7.78 -5.95
N MET A 272 -16.68 8.90 -6.66
CA MET A 272 -17.17 10.17 -6.15
C MET A 272 -18.41 10.59 -6.94
N PRO A 273 -19.63 10.24 -6.47
CA PRO A 273 -20.89 10.56 -7.14
C PRO A 273 -21.13 12.07 -7.21
N LYS A 274 -21.57 12.56 -8.37
CA LYS A 274 -22.09 13.94 -8.53
C LYS A 274 -23.61 14.00 -8.62
N ARG A 275 -24.28 12.87 -8.40
CA ARG A 275 -25.75 12.72 -8.37
C ARG A 275 -26.14 11.77 -7.26
N THR A 276 -27.44 11.57 -7.03
CA THR A 276 -27.89 10.67 -5.98
C THR A 276 -28.24 9.27 -6.47
N ASP A 277 -28.88 9.15 -7.62
CA ASP A 277 -29.46 7.87 -8.09
C ASP A 277 -28.57 7.12 -9.09
N TYR A 278 -28.05 5.95 -8.69
CA TYR A 278 -27.28 5.07 -9.57
C TYR A 278 -27.79 3.62 -9.57
N CYS A 279 -27.70 2.99 -10.73
CA CYS A 279 -27.73 1.54 -10.87
C CYS A 279 -26.31 1.00 -10.77
N LEU A 280 -26.08 0.08 -9.84
CA LEU A 280 -24.78 -0.52 -9.62
C LEU A 280 -24.75 -1.93 -10.19
N GLN A 281 -23.71 -2.23 -10.95
CA GLN A 281 -23.44 -3.56 -11.51
C GLN A 281 -21.99 -3.95 -11.24
N ILE A 282 -21.77 -5.24 -11.00
CA ILE A 282 -20.42 -5.81 -10.93
C ILE A 282 -20.23 -6.77 -12.09
N TYR A 283 -19.01 -6.86 -12.62
CA TYR A 283 -18.67 -7.94 -13.54
C TYR A 283 -18.27 -9.17 -12.72
N ARG A 284 -19.00 -10.26 -12.93
CA ARG A 284 -18.79 -11.54 -12.26
C ARG A 284 -17.96 -12.45 -13.15
N PRO A 285 -16.63 -12.55 -12.97
CA PRO A 285 -15.84 -13.61 -13.59
C PRO A 285 -16.20 -14.95 -12.93
N THR A 286 -16.25 -16.03 -13.71
CA THR A 286 -16.58 -17.36 -13.19
C THR A 286 -15.56 -18.40 -13.62
N ILE A 287 -15.14 -19.25 -12.68
CA ILE A 287 -14.31 -20.44 -12.93
C ILE A 287 -14.57 -21.47 -11.83
N VAL A 288 -14.48 -22.76 -12.16
CA VAL A 288 -14.55 -23.83 -11.15
C VAL A 288 -13.34 -23.72 -10.22
N GLY A 289 -13.59 -23.68 -8.91
CA GLY A 289 -12.56 -23.50 -7.88
C GLY A 289 -12.36 -22.06 -7.40
N ALA A 290 -13.10 -21.09 -7.96
CA ALA A 290 -13.25 -19.77 -7.33
C ALA A 290 -14.12 -19.84 -6.07
N LEU A 291 -14.17 -18.74 -5.31
CA LEU A 291 -15.05 -18.61 -4.15
C LEU A 291 -16.54 -18.72 -4.53
N SER A 292 -17.31 -19.38 -3.66
CA SER A 292 -18.77 -19.53 -3.79
C SER A 292 -19.54 -18.42 -3.05
N ASN A 293 -18.87 -17.69 -2.15
CA ASN A 293 -19.44 -16.65 -1.30
C ASN A 293 -18.47 -15.45 -1.26
N VAL A 294 -18.24 -14.81 -2.40
CA VAL A 294 -17.55 -13.51 -2.41
C VAL A 294 -18.48 -12.49 -1.77
N LYS A 295 -18.07 -11.90 -0.66
CA LYS A 295 -18.81 -10.82 -0.01
C LYS A 295 -18.55 -9.53 -0.79
N VAL A 296 -19.63 -8.91 -1.24
CA VAL A 296 -19.61 -7.62 -1.92
C VAL A 296 -20.36 -6.63 -1.04
N SER A 297 -19.60 -5.72 -0.41
CA SER A 297 -20.16 -4.64 0.42
C SER A 297 -20.03 -3.30 -0.28
N ILE A 298 -20.98 -2.41 -0.04
CA ILE A 298 -20.98 -1.02 -0.49
C ILE A 298 -21.01 -0.13 0.74
N PHE A 299 -20.04 0.77 0.81
CA PHE A 299 -19.91 1.79 1.84
C PHE A 299 -20.08 3.18 1.23
N GLN A 300 -20.65 4.11 1.98
CA GLN A 300 -20.49 5.53 1.75
C GLN A 300 -19.83 6.13 3.00
N GLU A 301 -18.63 6.68 2.81
CA GLU A 301 -17.70 6.95 3.92
C GLU A 301 -17.52 5.68 4.77
N ASP A 302 -17.73 5.77 6.09
CA ASP A 302 -17.59 4.64 7.03
C ASP A 302 -18.90 3.85 7.25
N VAL A 303 -19.96 4.10 6.47
CA VAL A 303 -21.28 3.49 6.67
C VAL A 303 -21.55 2.41 5.62
N GLU A 304 -21.70 1.15 6.06
CA GLU A 304 -22.16 0.06 5.19
C GLU A 304 -23.63 0.29 4.82
N ILE A 305 -23.91 0.49 3.54
CA ILE A 305 -25.26 0.73 3.02
C ILE A 305 -25.86 -0.49 2.33
N PHE A 306 -25.02 -1.43 1.88
CA PHE A 306 -25.47 -2.66 1.25
C PHE A 306 -24.41 -3.76 1.37
N THR A 307 -24.85 -5.00 1.48
CA THR A 307 -23.97 -6.16 1.41
C THR A 307 -24.70 -7.34 0.77
N THR A 308 -23.97 -8.16 0.00
CA THR A 308 -24.49 -9.39 -0.61
C THR A 308 -23.38 -10.41 -0.81
N PHE A 309 -23.74 -11.66 -1.07
CA PHE A 309 -22.80 -12.72 -1.42
C PHE A 309 -23.00 -13.14 -2.87
N VAL A 310 -21.90 -13.27 -3.61
CA VAL A 310 -21.91 -13.65 -5.01
C VAL A 310 -21.02 -14.86 -5.22
N SER A 311 -21.57 -15.88 -5.87
CA SER A 311 -20.82 -17.08 -6.22
C SER A 311 -20.07 -16.89 -7.53
N TYR A 312 -18.75 -17.05 -7.49
CA TYR A 312 -17.86 -17.05 -8.66
C TYR A 312 -17.50 -18.48 -9.09
N ASN A 313 -17.74 -19.47 -8.23
CA ASN A 313 -17.57 -20.90 -8.49
C ASN A 313 -18.61 -21.45 -9.49
N MET A 314 -18.46 -21.11 -10.77
CA MET A 314 -19.35 -21.57 -11.85
C MET A 314 -18.53 -21.82 -13.13
N PRO A 315 -19.08 -22.57 -14.11
CA PRO A 315 -18.43 -22.68 -15.42
C PRO A 315 -18.26 -21.31 -16.09
N GLU A 316 -17.13 -21.11 -16.80
CA GLU A 316 -16.73 -19.81 -17.37
C GLU A 316 -17.80 -19.13 -18.25
N ASN A 317 -18.69 -19.92 -18.87
CA ASN A 317 -19.80 -19.43 -19.69
C ASN A 317 -20.92 -18.74 -18.89
N LYS A 318 -20.79 -18.63 -17.57
CA LYS A 318 -21.69 -17.89 -16.67
C LYS A 318 -21.16 -16.52 -16.26
N SER A 319 -20.00 -16.12 -16.80
CA SER A 319 -19.42 -14.80 -16.57
C SER A 319 -20.30 -13.70 -17.18
N GLY A 320 -20.36 -12.53 -16.54
CA GLY A 320 -21.14 -11.41 -17.06
C GLY A 320 -21.45 -10.34 -16.02
N TRP A 321 -22.16 -9.30 -16.45
CA TRP A 321 -22.64 -8.23 -15.57
C TRP A 321 -23.77 -8.75 -14.67
N LEU A 322 -23.63 -8.52 -13.37
CA LEU A 322 -24.62 -8.80 -12.35
C LEU A 322 -25.10 -7.47 -11.75
N GLY A 323 -26.40 -7.19 -11.84
CA GLY A 323 -26.99 -6.02 -11.21
C GLY A 323 -27.12 -6.19 -9.70
N LEU A 324 -26.64 -5.20 -8.93
CA LEU A 324 -26.83 -5.11 -7.48
C LEU A 324 -27.96 -4.14 -7.10
N GLY A 325 -28.71 -3.64 -8.08
CA GLY A 325 -29.90 -2.80 -7.88
C GLY A 325 -29.63 -1.30 -7.94
N LYS A 326 -30.66 -0.54 -7.56
CA LYS A 326 -30.64 0.92 -7.46
C LYS A 326 -30.14 1.31 -6.07
N HIS A 327 -29.22 2.26 -6.02
CA HIS A 327 -28.66 2.82 -4.80
C HIS A 327 -28.77 4.35 -4.83
N GLU A 328 -29.04 4.93 -3.67
CA GLU A 328 -29.05 6.37 -3.46
C GLU A 328 -27.79 6.74 -2.66
N PHE A 329 -26.90 7.52 -3.27
CA PHE A 329 -25.68 8.01 -2.64
C PHE A 329 -25.78 9.51 -2.40
N LYS A 330 -25.17 10.02 -1.34
CA LYS A 330 -24.96 11.46 -1.22
C LYS A 330 -23.91 11.95 -2.21
N GLU A 331 -24.10 13.15 -2.75
CA GLU A 331 -23.18 13.77 -3.70
C GLU A 331 -21.87 14.20 -3.01
N ASN A 332 -20.75 14.04 -3.70
CA ASN A 332 -19.40 14.40 -3.24
C ASN A 332 -18.94 13.74 -1.93
N GLU A 333 -19.54 12.60 -1.57
CA GLU A 333 -19.04 11.70 -0.52
C GLU A 333 -18.57 10.40 -1.18
N MET A 334 -17.44 9.85 -0.73
CA MET A 334 -16.83 8.69 -1.36
C MET A 334 -17.71 7.44 -1.18
N VAL A 335 -17.90 6.72 -2.28
CA VAL A 335 -18.58 5.42 -2.31
C VAL A 335 -17.55 4.34 -2.61
N THR A 336 -17.47 3.33 -1.75
CA THR A 336 -16.52 2.22 -1.88
C THR A 336 -17.25 0.90 -2.02
N VAL A 337 -16.96 0.17 -3.11
CA VAL A 337 -17.40 -1.21 -3.29
C VAL A 337 -16.24 -2.15 -2.98
N ILE A 338 -16.41 -3.02 -1.98
CA ILE A 338 -15.38 -3.94 -1.48
C ILE A 338 -15.72 -5.36 -1.91
N PHE A 339 -14.74 -6.06 -2.48
CA PHE A 339 -14.82 -7.47 -2.78
C PHE A 339 -13.90 -8.20 -1.81
N GLU A 340 -14.47 -9.03 -0.93
CA GLU A 340 -13.72 -9.75 0.10
C GLU A 340 -14.18 -11.21 0.22
N ARG A 341 -13.34 -12.03 0.82
CA ARG A 341 -13.59 -13.46 1.06
C ARG A 341 -14.48 -13.65 2.31
N ASP A 342 -15.48 -14.54 2.26
CA ASP A 342 -16.05 -15.10 3.50
C ASP A 342 -14.97 -15.99 4.15
N PRO A 343 -14.57 -15.76 5.41
CA PRO A 343 -13.52 -16.53 6.08
C PRO A 343 -13.72 -18.06 6.10
N ARG A 344 -14.93 -18.55 5.84
CA ARG A 344 -15.25 -20.00 5.79
C ARG A 344 -15.24 -20.56 4.37
N ASP A 345 -15.10 -19.71 3.36
CA ASP A 345 -15.11 -20.12 1.97
C ASP A 345 -13.68 -20.36 1.45
N ILE A 346 -13.55 -21.35 0.58
CA ILE A 346 -12.25 -21.84 0.08
C ILE A 346 -12.28 -21.72 -1.43
N GLY A 347 -11.29 -21.05 -1.99
CA GLY A 347 -11.15 -20.89 -3.43
C GLY A 347 -10.39 -19.62 -3.78
N LEU A 348 -10.36 -19.31 -5.08
CA LEU A 348 -9.75 -18.09 -5.60
C LEU A 348 -10.70 -16.90 -5.44
N LEU A 349 -10.21 -15.82 -4.83
CA LEU A 349 -10.86 -14.52 -4.92
C LEU A 349 -10.55 -13.91 -6.27
N LEU A 350 -11.58 -13.42 -6.97
CA LEU A 350 -11.43 -12.76 -8.27
C LEU A 350 -11.92 -11.32 -8.17
N SER A 351 -11.32 -10.42 -8.95
CA SER A 351 -11.75 -9.04 -9.10
C SER A 351 -11.65 -8.63 -10.56
N ASP A 352 -12.69 -7.97 -11.07
CA ASP A 352 -12.71 -7.53 -12.46
C ASP A 352 -13.27 -6.11 -12.61
N ALA A 353 -14.59 -5.87 -12.57
CA ALA A 353 -15.06 -4.51 -12.81
C ALA A 353 -16.31 -4.13 -12.03
N VAL A 354 -16.46 -2.83 -11.78
CA VAL A 354 -17.67 -2.23 -11.21
C VAL A 354 -18.15 -1.12 -12.14
N ARG A 355 -19.45 -1.09 -12.40
CA ARG A 355 -20.10 -0.10 -13.25
C ARG A 355 -21.22 0.60 -12.47
N LEU A 356 -21.18 1.92 -12.47
CA LEU A 356 -22.28 2.77 -12.00
C LEU A 356 -22.90 3.46 -13.20
N SER A 357 -24.22 3.36 -13.33
CA SER A 357 -24.98 4.01 -14.40
C SER A 357 -26.06 4.90 -13.79
N ILE A 358 -26.17 6.14 -14.27
CA ILE A 358 -27.18 7.08 -13.77
C ILE A 358 -28.57 6.54 -14.09
N VAL A 359 -29.46 6.54 -13.10
CA VAL A 359 -30.87 6.15 -13.31
C VAL A 359 -31.62 7.32 -13.93
N SER A 360 -31.94 7.24 -15.22
CA SER A 360 -33.01 8.09 -15.76
C SER A 360 -34.34 7.65 -15.16
N LYS A 361 -35.25 8.59 -14.86
CA LYS A 361 -36.52 8.38 -14.13
C LYS A 361 -37.34 7.13 -14.52
N ASP A 362 -37.18 6.60 -15.74
CA ASP A 362 -37.98 5.49 -16.27
C ASP A 362 -37.18 4.21 -16.63
N LYS A 363 -35.90 4.08 -16.26
CA LYS A 363 -35.09 2.89 -16.59
C LYS A 363 -34.85 1.98 -15.38
N SER A 364 -35.16 0.69 -15.54
CA SER A 364 -34.74 -0.36 -14.62
C SER A 364 -33.24 -0.60 -14.69
N CYS A 365 -32.63 -1.06 -13.60
CA CYS A 365 -31.20 -1.42 -13.53
C CYS A 365 -30.83 -2.75 -14.22
N ASN A 366 -31.75 -3.32 -15.00
CA ASN A 366 -31.64 -4.62 -15.67
C ASN A 366 -31.39 -4.47 -17.16
#